data_AF-A0A2V9ZJ63-F1
#
_entry.id   AF-A0A2V9ZJ63-F1
#
_cell.length_a   1.000
_cell.length_b   1.000
_cell.length_c   1.000
_cell.angle_alpha   90.00
_cell.angle_beta   90.00
_cell.angle_gamma   90.00
#
_symmetry.space_group_name_H-M   'P 1'
#
loop_
_entity.id
_entity.type
_entity.pdbx_description
1 polymer ?
#
loop_
_entity_poly.entity_id
_entity_poly.type
_entity_poly.pdbx_seq_one_letter_code
_entity_poly.pdbx_strand_id
1 'polypeptide(L)'
;MKEFEWNHHFADVQKTGPLKSFHHRHELERVPRNGVDGTLVRDKIEYEIGFGLLGRIVQKLFFGHQLKKTFAYRQQALPNLLNTI
;
A
#
# COMPACT_ATOMS: atom_id res chain seq x y z
N MET A 1 -2.35 -6.01 -13.18
CA MET A 1 -0.98 -6.03 -12.63
C MET A 1 -0.07 -5.42 -13.67
N LYS A 2 0.60 -4.30 -13.35
CA LYS A 2 1.53 -3.65 -14.30
C LYS A 2 2.97 -4.06 -14.07
N GLU A 3 3.32 -4.51 -12.87
CA GLU A 3 4.67 -4.92 -12.47
C GLU A 3 4.56 -6.19 -11.62
N PHE A 4 5.44 -7.17 -11.84
CA PHE A 4 5.50 -8.41 -11.09
C PHE A 4 6.85 -9.09 -11.22
N GLU A 5 7.38 -9.55 -10.10
CA GLU A 5 8.56 -10.38 -10.02
C GLU A 5 8.45 -11.33 -8.81
N TRP A 6 8.70 -12.61 -9.06
CA TRP A 6 8.63 -13.66 -8.05
C TRP A 6 9.48 -13.33 -6.82
N ASN A 7 8.88 -13.45 -5.64
CA ASN A 7 9.52 -13.22 -4.35
C ASN A 7 10.13 -11.82 -4.15
N HIS A 8 9.83 -10.85 -5.03
CA HIS A 8 10.38 -9.51 -4.93
C HIS A 8 9.28 -8.45 -4.89
N HIS A 9 8.38 -8.40 -5.88
CA HIS A 9 7.35 -7.37 -5.89
C HIS A 9 6.17 -7.67 -6.81
N PHE A 10 5.07 -6.98 -6.58
CA PHE A 10 3.98 -6.85 -7.54
C PHE A 10 3.29 -5.51 -7.38
N ALA A 11 2.67 -5.01 -8.45
CA ALA A 11 1.98 -3.74 -8.40
C ALA A 11 0.62 -3.75 -9.10
N ASP A 12 -0.31 -3.07 -8.46
CA ASP A 12 -1.62 -2.76 -8.97
C ASP A 12 -1.80 -1.26 -9.18
N VAL A 13 -2.60 -0.97 -10.21
CA VAL A 13 -2.90 0.40 -10.62
C VAL A 13 -4.41 0.52 -10.75
N GLN A 14 -4.93 1.64 -10.28
CA GLN A 14 -6.33 1.96 -10.45
C GLN A 14 -6.58 2.30 -11.94
N LYS A 15 -7.49 1.56 -12.58
CA LYS A 15 -7.95 1.88 -13.94
C LYS A 15 -9.04 2.96 -13.94
N THR A 16 -9.97 2.86 -12.99
CA THR A 16 -11.10 3.80 -12.81
C THR A 16 -11.32 3.99 -11.32
N GLY A 17 -11.53 5.23 -10.87
CA GLY A 17 -11.78 5.53 -9.47
C GLY A 17 -11.67 7.02 -9.12
N PRO A 18 -11.74 7.37 -7.84
CA PRO A 18 -11.81 8.77 -7.39
C PRO A 18 -10.49 9.52 -7.49
N LEU A 19 -9.37 8.79 -7.59
CA LEU A 19 -8.04 9.35 -7.77
C LEU A 19 -7.70 9.48 -9.25
N LYS A 20 -6.92 10.49 -9.60
CA LYS A 20 -6.41 10.69 -10.97
C LYS A 20 -5.46 9.57 -11.35
N SER A 21 -4.61 9.17 -10.41
CA SER A 21 -3.76 7.99 -10.50
C SER A 21 -3.61 7.38 -9.10
N PHE A 22 -3.50 6.06 -9.07
CA PHE A 22 -3.14 5.32 -7.87
C PHE A 22 -2.31 4.12 -8.32
N HIS A 23 -1.10 4.03 -7.77
CA HIS A 23 -0.15 2.97 -8.00
C HIS A 23 0.28 2.44 -6.63
N HIS A 24 -0.04 1.18 -6.37
CA HIS A 24 0.31 0.50 -5.15
C HIS A 24 1.24 -0.64 -5.51
N ARG A 25 2.49 -0.52 -5.04
CA ARG A 25 3.51 -1.54 -5.18
C ARG A 25 3.72 -2.24 -3.85
N HIS A 26 3.64 -3.56 -3.88
CA HIS A 26 3.96 -4.45 -2.78
C HIS A 26 5.38 -4.97 -2.99
N GLU A 27 6.26 -4.76 -2.01
CA GLU A 27 7.62 -5.28 -2.01
C GLU A 27 7.79 -6.34 -0.93
N LEU A 28 8.52 -7.39 -1.29
CA LEU A 28 8.79 -8.56 -0.48
C LEU A 28 10.31 -8.67 -0.34
N GLU A 29 10.79 -8.75 0.88
CA GLU A 29 12.21 -8.97 1.16
C GLU A 29 12.35 -10.07 2.21
N ARG A 30 13.20 -11.05 1.92
CA ARG A 30 13.55 -12.06 2.92
C ARG A 30 14.43 -11.40 3.99
N VAL A 31 14.02 -11.48 5.25
CA VAL A 31 14.77 -10.93 6.37
C VAL A 31 14.80 -11.92 7.54
N PRO A 32 15.92 -12.05 8.27
CA PRO A 32 15.92 -12.78 9.53
C PRO A 32 15.12 -12.01 10.59
N ARG A 33 14.22 -12.69 11.30
CA ARG A 33 13.43 -12.14 12.41
C ARG A 33 13.48 -13.12 13.58
N ASN A 34 14.00 -12.70 14.72
CA ASN A 34 14.14 -13.54 15.92
C ASN A 34 14.87 -14.88 15.65
N GLY A 35 15.85 -14.88 14.74
CA GLY A 35 16.63 -16.08 14.41
C GLY A 35 15.95 -17.05 13.44
N VAL A 36 14.76 -16.73 12.92
CA VAL A 36 14.09 -17.49 11.85
C VAL A 36 13.95 -16.65 10.58
N ASP A 37 13.86 -17.31 9.43
CA ASP A 37 13.56 -16.63 8.18
C ASP A 37 12.14 -16.06 8.19
N GLY A 38 12.03 -14.77 7.84
CA GLY A 38 10.78 -14.06 7.68
C GLY A 38 10.73 -13.31 6.36
N THR A 39 9.56 -12.74 6.09
CA THR A 39 9.34 -11.87 4.93
C THR A 39 8.93 -10.50 5.44
N LEU A 40 9.72 -9.48 5.11
CA LEU A 40 9.34 -8.09 5.27
C LEU A 40 8.46 -7.70 4.07
N VAL A 41 7.23 -7.31 4.36
CA VAL A 41 6.27 -6.81 3.37
C VAL A 41 6.22 -5.29 3.48
N ARG A 42 6.53 -4.57 2.39
CA ARG A 42 6.40 -3.10 2.32
C ARG A 42 5.35 -2.71 1.28
N ASP A 43 4.40 -1.87 1.70
CA ASP A 43 3.42 -1.24 0.81
C ASP A 43 3.94 0.17 0.40
N LYS A 44 4.25 0.38 -0.88
CA LYS A 44 4.59 1.69 -1.47
C LYS A 44 3.39 2.24 -2.24
N ILE A 45 2.91 3.42 -1.83
CA ILE A 45 1.69 4.02 -2.36
C ILE A 45 2.02 5.36 -3.02
N GLU A 46 1.76 5.45 -4.31
CA GLU A 46 1.85 6.67 -5.11
C GLU A 46 0.46 7.01 -5.63
N TYR A 47 0.03 8.26 -5.44
CA TYR A 47 -1.30 8.67 -5.87
C TYR A 47 -1.38 10.14 -6.23
N GLU A 48 -2.26 10.46 -7.17
CA GLU A 48 -2.61 11.83 -7.55
C GLU A 48 -4.10 12.06 -7.36
N ILE A 49 -4.45 13.22 -6.80
CA ILE A 49 -5.83 13.67 -6.66
C ILE A 49 -6.15 14.58 -7.85
N GLY A 50 -7.24 14.30 -8.56
CA GLY A 50 -7.62 15.05 -9.77
C GLY A 50 -8.94 15.78 -9.64
N PHE A 51 -9.01 16.92 -8.94
CA PHE A 51 -10.14 17.86 -9.01
C PHE A 51 -9.68 19.31 -8.77
N GLY A 52 -10.52 20.33 -8.95
CA GLY A 52 -10.19 21.78 -8.91
C GLY A 52 -9.80 22.37 -7.52
N LEU A 53 -9.49 23.68 -7.45
CA LEU A 53 -8.79 24.34 -6.31
C LEU A 53 -9.44 24.17 -4.93
N LEU A 54 -10.77 24.24 -4.81
CA LEU A 54 -11.46 24.27 -3.50
C LEU A 54 -11.84 22.89 -2.97
N GLY A 55 -12.14 21.91 -3.84
CA GLY A 55 -12.39 20.52 -3.42
C GLY A 55 -11.11 19.73 -3.07
N ARG A 56 -9.95 20.16 -3.57
CA ARG A 56 -8.65 19.49 -3.39
C ARG A 56 -8.13 19.48 -1.96
N ILE A 57 -8.31 20.56 -1.21
CA ILE A 57 -7.68 20.69 0.12
C ILE A 57 -8.38 19.78 1.13
N VAL A 58 -9.72 19.82 1.15
CA VAL A 58 -10.54 19.01 2.05
C VAL A 58 -10.42 17.52 1.72
N GLN A 59 -10.50 17.15 0.43
CA GLN A 59 -10.24 15.76 0.04
C GLN A 59 -8.80 15.34 0.38
N LYS A 60 -7.77 16.13 0.05
CA LYS A 60 -6.38 15.70 0.24
C LYS A 60 -6.04 15.40 1.70
N LEU A 61 -6.49 16.23 2.63
CA LEU A 61 -6.29 16.00 4.06
C LEU A 61 -7.03 14.75 4.53
N PHE A 62 -8.29 14.58 4.12
CA PHE A 62 -9.09 13.42 4.51
C PHE A 62 -8.59 12.11 3.90
N PHE A 63 -8.32 12.08 2.60
CA PHE A 63 -7.78 10.92 1.88
C PHE A 63 -6.38 10.54 2.36
N GLY A 64 -5.50 11.52 2.58
CA GLY A 64 -4.16 11.26 3.10
C GLY A 64 -4.21 10.63 4.49
N HIS A 65 -5.07 11.13 5.37
CA HIS A 65 -5.27 10.55 6.70
C HIS A 65 -5.88 9.14 6.62
N GLN A 66 -6.89 8.95 5.76
CA GLN A 66 -7.54 7.66 5.57
C GLN A 66 -6.57 6.61 5.01
N LEU A 67 -5.79 6.95 3.99
CA LEU A 67 -4.76 6.05 3.44
C LEU A 67 -3.75 5.66 4.52
N LYS A 68 -3.21 6.64 5.26
CA LYS A 68 -2.29 6.36 6.38
C LYS A 68 -2.92 5.42 7.40
N LYS A 69 -4.18 5.65 7.80
CA LYS A 69 -4.89 4.79 8.75
C LYS A 69 -5.08 3.37 8.22
N THR A 70 -5.49 3.24 6.95
CA THR A 70 -5.67 1.93 6.29
C THR A 70 -4.37 1.14 6.25
N PHE A 71 -3.26 1.76 5.83
CA PHE A 71 -1.97 1.07 5.74
C PHE A 71 -1.32 0.82 7.11
N ALA A 72 -1.57 1.69 8.10
CA ALA A 72 -1.17 1.42 9.48
C ALA A 72 -1.89 0.19 10.04
N TYR A 73 -3.22 0.09 9.82
CA TYR A 73 -3.97 -1.09 10.22
C TYR A 73 -3.47 -2.35 9.51
N ARG A 74 -3.22 -2.29 8.19
CA ARG A 74 -2.66 -3.41 7.43
C ARG A 74 -1.35 -3.90 8.03
N GLN A 75 -0.42 -3.01 8.37
CA GLN A 75 0.85 -3.41 9.00
C GLN A 75 0.65 -4.12 10.35
N GLN A 76 -0.36 -3.74 11.13
CA GLN A 76 -0.70 -4.40 12.39
C GLN A 76 -1.40 -5.75 12.20
N ALA A 77 -2.30 -5.83 11.22
CA ALA A 77 -3.11 -7.02 10.98
C ALA A 77 -2.36 -8.13 10.23
N LEU A 78 -1.46 -7.76 9.31
CA LEU A 78 -0.79 -8.70 8.40
C LEU A 78 -0.04 -9.84 9.12
N PRO A 79 0.75 -9.59 10.18
CA PRO A 79 1.40 -10.68 10.91
C PRO A 79 0.41 -11.67 11.52
N ASN A 80 -0.75 -11.21 12.01
CA ASN A 80 -1.75 -12.08 12.61
C ASN A 80 -2.43 -12.94 11.54
N LEU A 81 -2.76 -12.36 10.38
CA LEU A 81 -3.39 -13.09 9.28
C LEU A 81 -2.48 -14.17 8.70
N LEU A 82 -1.17 -13.90 8.61
CA LEU A 82 -0.19 -14.85 8.06
C LEU A 82 0.33 -15.87 9.08
N ASN A 83 0.25 -15.57 10.38
CA ASN A 83 0.61 -16.51 11.45
C ASN A 83 -0.47 -17.57 11.74
N THR A 84 -1.60 -17.60 11.02
CA THR A 84 -2.72 -18.53 11.29
C THR A 84 -2.58 -19.86 10.53
N ILE A 85 -1.38 -20.44 10.45
CA ILE A 85 -1.16 -21.77 9.86
C ILE A 85 -0.34 -22.62 10.82
#